data_AF-F2NXM6-F1
#
_entry.id   AF-F2NXM6-F1
#
_cell.length_a   1.000
_cell.length_b   1.000
_cell.length_c   1.000
_cell.angle_alpha   90.00
_cell.angle_beta   90.00
_cell.angle_gamma   90.00
#
_symmetry.space_group_name_H-M   'P 1'
#
loop_
_entity.id
_entity.type
_entity.pdbx_description
1 polymer ?
#
loop_
_entity_poly.entity_id
_entity_poly.type
_entity_poly.pdbx_seq_one_letter_code
_entity_poly.pdbx_strand_id
1 'polypeptide(L)'
;MIKSKLVLAAFAAMSLALISCGSSPKEEPEIQEENVSENTAEESQDQQQISEDTEESNEATLSKIESSRQDAINAGAQNAAPDAFNAAEEEYNSVKAAMEQGEDVSARLKDLLARYQALKAYADAVAKKAKIDENGFASYAQNVYNDGSSIISELASSKDYGSDWNKKAVSADAKMTFVLKAAYKSLAQAERTEAFKAKRNADSIKCSVSRKADYDKFVANFKSGDQNYVTGNPEGAIANYTKAKEGFSSLYAQVSEARAQAQAAIEEAKKRVAESETNAQWADKEKPLGDEPVEGIEEADTQLLEADDFTKAENSEVEIEETIEEAAQEAE
;
A
#
# COMPACT_ATOMS: atom_id res chain seq x y z
N MET A 1 -53.15 -50.33 5.90
CA MET A 1 -52.56 -49.12 6.52
C MET A 1 -53.66 -48.07 6.59
N ILE A 2 -54.16 -47.80 7.79
CA ILE A 2 -55.25 -46.85 8.09
C ILE A 2 -54.67 -45.73 8.96
N LYS A 3 -55.26 -44.53 8.85
CA LYS A 3 -55.12 -43.26 9.61
C LYS A 3 -54.34 -42.21 8.80
N SER A 4 -54.94 -41.28 8.06
CA SER A 4 -56.02 -40.31 8.32
C SER A 4 -55.73 -39.33 9.45
N LYS A 5 -56.01 -38.04 9.16
CA LYS A 5 -56.15 -36.82 10.00
C LYS A 5 -55.08 -35.77 9.69
N LEU A 6 -55.34 -34.46 9.58
CA LEU A 6 -56.38 -33.55 10.10
C LEU A 6 -56.25 -32.23 9.24
N VAL A 7 -57.29 -31.55 8.70
CA VAL A 7 -58.17 -30.51 9.34
C VAL A 7 -57.34 -29.25 9.70
N LEU A 8 -57.67 -27.98 9.44
CA LEU A 8 -58.85 -27.23 8.96
C LEU A 8 -58.49 -25.72 9.03
N ALA A 9 -59.27 -24.88 8.34
CA ALA A 9 -59.69 -23.48 8.65
C ALA A 9 -58.64 -22.42 9.07
N ALA A 10 -58.50 -21.27 8.40
CA ALA A 10 -59.45 -20.17 8.14
C ALA A 10 -59.56 -19.12 9.27
N PHE A 11 -59.61 -17.85 8.85
CA PHE A 11 -60.01 -16.62 9.56
C PHE A 11 -59.10 -16.08 10.67
N ALA A 12 -58.63 -14.83 10.52
CA ALA A 12 -59.27 -13.68 11.18
C ALA A 12 -58.48 -12.38 10.95
N ALA A 13 -59.20 -11.36 10.50
CA ALA A 13 -58.80 -9.97 10.59
C ALA A 13 -58.95 -9.44 12.02
N MET A 14 -58.41 -8.23 12.23
CA MET A 14 -58.88 -7.16 13.15
C MET A 14 -57.98 -6.80 14.36
N SER A 15 -57.49 -5.55 14.29
CA SER A 15 -57.50 -4.48 15.32
C SER A 15 -56.60 -4.52 16.59
N LEU A 16 -55.62 -3.61 16.58
CA LEU A 16 -55.42 -2.43 17.46
C LEU A 16 -55.60 -2.51 19.00
N ALA A 17 -54.51 -2.19 19.71
CA ALA A 17 -54.42 -1.34 20.93
C ALA A 17 -52.93 -0.94 21.09
N LEU A 18 -52.44 0.31 20.95
CA LEU A 18 -52.62 1.60 21.67
C LEU A 18 -52.15 1.63 23.14
N ILE A 19 -50.97 2.25 23.36
CA ILE A 19 -50.53 3.05 24.53
C ILE A 19 -49.61 4.14 23.92
N SER A 20 -49.95 5.42 23.72
CA SER A 20 -50.28 6.56 24.63
C SER A 20 -49.05 7.26 25.27
N CYS A 21 -49.05 8.61 25.15
CA CYS A 21 -48.12 9.67 25.61
C CYS A 21 -46.90 9.94 24.71
N GLY A 22 -46.60 11.13 24.19
CA GLY A 22 -47.18 12.48 24.30
C GLY A 22 -46.13 13.50 23.80
N SER A 23 -46.59 14.63 23.24
CA SER A 23 -45.85 15.82 22.76
C SER A 23 -45.63 15.95 21.24
N SER A 24 -46.15 17.05 20.71
CA SER A 24 -46.40 17.40 19.31
C SER A 24 -45.16 17.91 18.53
N PRO A 25 -45.27 18.31 17.25
CA PRO A 25 -44.51 17.77 16.13
C PRO A 25 -43.33 18.66 15.71
N LYS A 26 -42.30 18.08 15.09
CA LYS A 26 -41.28 18.87 14.39
C LYS A 26 -41.40 18.61 12.89
N GLU A 27 -41.68 19.69 12.17
CA GLU A 27 -41.97 19.78 10.75
C GLU A 27 -40.86 19.20 9.86
N GLU A 28 -41.33 18.58 8.79
CA GLU A 28 -40.63 18.21 7.57
C GLU A 28 -40.33 19.51 6.80
N PRO A 29 -39.09 19.79 6.38
CA PRO A 29 -38.82 21.00 5.62
C PRO A 29 -39.29 20.81 4.17
N GLU A 30 -40.44 21.41 3.87
CA GLU A 30 -40.82 21.84 2.52
C GLU A 30 -39.75 22.78 1.96
N ILE A 31 -39.33 22.51 0.74
CA ILE A 31 -38.51 23.39 -0.08
C ILE A 31 -39.46 24.46 -0.64
N GLN A 32 -39.37 25.68 -0.10
CA GLN A 32 -39.94 26.86 -0.74
C GLN A 32 -38.82 27.78 -1.20
N GLU A 33 -38.94 28.15 -2.47
CA GLU A 33 -38.17 29.18 -3.15
C GLU A 33 -38.36 30.52 -2.45
N GLU A 34 -37.27 31.20 -2.10
CA GLU A 34 -37.31 32.65 -1.94
C GLU A 34 -36.13 33.30 -2.63
N ASN A 35 -36.51 34.30 -3.41
CA ASN A 35 -35.75 35.13 -4.31
C ASN A 35 -34.85 36.07 -3.48
N VAL A 36 -33.54 36.07 -3.71
CA VAL A 36 -32.65 37.17 -3.28
C VAL A 36 -31.80 37.58 -4.47
N SER A 37 -32.18 38.69 -5.08
CA SER A 37 -31.37 39.44 -6.04
C SER A 37 -30.57 40.53 -5.32
N GLU A 38 -29.29 40.63 -5.72
CA GLU A 38 -28.37 41.79 -5.65
C GLU A 38 -27.98 42.33 -4.25
N ASN A 39 -26.72 42.66 -3.93
CA ASN A 39 -25.57 43.02 -4.76
C ASN A 39 -24.29 42.97 -3.90
N THR A 40 -23.13 42.92 -4.57
CA THR A 40 -21.78 43.30 -4.09
C THR A 40 -20.92 42.18 -3.48
N ALA A 41 -20.22 41.45 -4.35
CA ALA A 41 -18.82 41.05 -4.14
C ALA A 41 -18.24 40.60 -5.49
N GLU A 42 -17.60 41.56 -6.16
CA GLU A 42 -16.55 41.45 -7.19
C GLU A 42 -16.39 40.07 -7.85
N GLU A 43 -17.13 39.91 -8.94
CA GLU A 43 -16.81 39.00 -10.02
C GLU A 43 -15.52 39.50 -10.69
N SER A 44 -14.41 38.79 -10.50
CA SER A 44 -13.22 38.93 -11.36
C SER A 44 -13.56 38.35 -12.73
N GLN A 45 -14.28 39.14 -13.52
CA GLN A 45 -14.39 38.95 -14.95
C GLN A 45 -13.00 39.21 -15.55
N ASP A 46 -12.26 38.14 -15.81
CA ASP A 46 -11.18 38.17 -16.80
C ASP A 46 -11.83 38.18 -18.20
N GLN A 47 -12.52 39.29 -18.51
CA GLN A 47 -12.64 39.74 -19.89
C GLN A 47 -11.28 40.33 -20.26
N GLN A 48 -10.34 39.47 -20.66
CA GLN A 48 -9.23 39.92 -21.48
C GLN A 48 -9.81 40.34 -22.84
N GLN A 49 -10.08 41.64 -22.90
CA GLN A 49 -10.13 42.46 -24.10
C GLN A 49 -9.04 41.96 -25.08
N ILE A 50 -9.50 41.31 -26.16
CA ILE A 50 -8.68 41.00 -27.32
C ILE A 50 -8.36 42.36 -27.97
N SER A 51 -7.29 42.99 -27.53
CA SER A 51 -6.57 43.99 -28.30
C SER A 51 -5.65 43.27 -29.27
N GLU A 52 -5.64 43.75 -30.51
CA GLU A 52 -4.78 43.33 -31.61
C GLU A 52 -3.32 43.19 -31.18
N ASP A 53 -2.86 41.96 -30.97
CA ASP A 53 -1.47 41.52 -31.14
C ASP A 53 -1.49 40.03 -31.53
N THR A 54 -1.93 39.78 -32.76
CA THR A 54 -2.09 38.44 -33.34
C THR A 54 -0.76 37.68 -33.41
N GLU A 55 0.38 38.37 -33.51
CA GLU A 55 1.70 37.73 -33.60
C GLU A 55 2.17 37.14 -32.26
N GLU A 56 2.14 37.91 -31.16
CA GLU A 56 2.57 37.44 -29.83
C GLU A 56 1.67 36.29 -29.31
N SER A 57 0.38 36.30 -29.68
CA SER A 57 -0.57 35.21 -29.40
C SER A 57 -0.31 33.94 -30.21
N ASN A 58 0.10 34.09 -31.48
CA ASN A 58 0.38 32.97 -32.38
C ASN A 58 1.71 32.27 -32.00
N GLU A 59 2.75 33.02 -31.65
CA GLU A 59 4.02 32.44 -31.18
C GLU A 59 3.85 31.64 -29.87
N ALA A 60 3.10 32.19 -28.91
CA ALA A 60 2.78 31.48 -27.67
C ALA A 60 1.98 30.19 -27.92
N THR A 61 1.08 30.20 -28.90
CA THR A 61 0.30 29.02 -29.30
C THR A 61 1.18 28.00 -30.02
N LEU A 62 2.11 28.44 -30.86
CA LEU A 62 3.08 27.56 -31.54
C LEU A 62 3.97 26.81 -30.54
N SER A 63 4.43 27.49 -29.48
CA SER A 63 5.20 26.82 -28.41
C SER A 63 4.40 25.72 -27.70
N LYS A 64 3.10 25.94 -27.45
CA LYS A 64 2.21 24.90 -26.90
C LYS A 64 2.03 23.73 -27.87
N ILE A 65 1.95 24.01 -29.17
CA ILE A 65 1.88 22.98 -30.22
C ILE A 65 3.16 22.15 -30.24
N GLU A 66 4.33 22.78 -30.18
CA GLU A 66 5.62 22.08 -30.16
C GLU A 66 5.75 21.17 -28.93
N SER A 67 5.32 21.64 -27.76
CA SER A 67 5.23 20.81 -26.55
C SER A 67 4.27 19.63 -26.72
N SER A 68 3.04 19.89 -27.21
CA SER A 68 2.05 18.84 -27.45
C SER A 68 2.49 17.83 -28.52
N ARG A 69 3.23 18.29 -29.53
CA ARG A 69 3.84 17.44 -30.56
C ARG A 69 4.88 16.52 -29.94
N GLN A 70 5.75 17.05 -29.08
CA GLN A 70 6.73 16.23 -28.37
C GLN A 70 6.05 15.22 -27.44
N ASP A 71 4.99 15.59 -26.75
CA ASP A 71 4.20 14.66 -25.92
C ASP A 71 3.57 13.55 -26.76
N ALA A 72 3.05 13.85 -27.94
CA ALA A 72 2.52 12.85 -28.87
C ALA A 72 3.61 11.89 -29.36
N ILE A 73 4.80 12.41 -29.68
CA ILE A 73 5.97 11.59 -30.05
C ILE A 73 6.38 10.68 -28.89
N ASN A 74 6.48 11.22 -27.67
CA ASN A 74 6.85 10.48 -26.46
C ASN A 74 5.82 9.38 -26.13
N ALA A 75 4.54 9.62 -26.39
CA ALA A 75 3.47 8.64 -26.26
C ALA A 75 3.48 7.57 -27.37
N GLY A 76 4.31 7.72 -28.41
CA GLY A 76 4.43 6.77 -29.51
C GLY A 76 3.38 6.95 -30.61
N ALA A 77 2.80 8.15 -30.76
CA ALA A 77 1.75 8.43 -31.75
C ALA A 77 2.16 8.13 -33.19
N GLN A 78 3.45 8.28 -33.53
CA GLN A 78 4.02 7.94 -34.84
C GLN A 78 3.80 6.47 -35.23
N ASN A 79 3.79 5.58 -34.24
CA ASN A 79 3.57 4.15 -34.44
C ASN A 79 2.10 3.78 -34.29
N ALA A 80 1.40 4.42 -33.35
CA ALA A 80 -0.01 4.12 -33.08
C ALA A 80 -0.93 4.60 -34.22
N ALA A 81 -0.70 5.80 -34.77
CA ALA A 81 -1.51 6.42 -35.80
C ALA A 81 -0.64 7.15 -36.84
N PRO A 82 0.15 6.42 -37.65
CA PRO A 82 1.14 7.03 -38.58
C PRO A 82 0.50 8.01 -39.57
N ASP A 83 -0.63 7.64 -40.19
CA ASP A 83 -1.31 8.49 -41.17
C ASP A 83 -1.81 9.80 -40.55
N ALA A 84 -2.42 9.72 -39.36
CA ALA A 84 -2.93 10.90 -38.64
C ALA A 84 -1.79 11.80 -38.14
N PHE A 85 -0.69 11.20 -37.70
CA PHE A 85 0.51 11.93 -37.27
C PHE A 85 1.13 12.68 -38.46
N ASN A 86 1.32 12.01 -39.60
CA ASN A 86 1.87 12.63 -40.80
C ASN A 86 0.97 13.77 -41.31
N ALA A 87 -0.36 13.60 -41.29
CA ALA A 87 -1.28 14.67 -41.65
C ALA A 87 -1.15 15.91 -40.73
N ALA A 88 -0.92 15.71 -39.43
CA ALA A 88 -0.67 16.80 -38.49
C ALA A 88 0.71 17.47 -38.73
N GLU A 89 1.73 16.70 -39.10
CA GLU A 89 3.05 17.25 -39.45
C GLU A 89 3.02 18.09 -40.74
N GLU A 90 2.27 17.64 -41.75
CA GLU A 90 2.07 18.41 -42.99
C GLU A 90 1.38 19.74 -42.70
N GLU A 91 0.32 19.73 -41.89
CA GLU A 91 -0.38 20.96 -41.47
C GLU A 91 0.51 21.86 -40.61
N TYR A 92 1.33 21.29 -39.71
CA TYR A 92 2.30 22.05 -38.91
C TYR A 92 3.29 22.81 -39.79
N ASN A 93 3.89 22.15 -40.78
CA ASN A 93 4.82 22.79 -41.69
C ASN A 93 4.11 23.86 -42.55
N SER A 94 2.88 23.60 -42.99
CA SER A 94 2.06 24.57 -43.73
C SER A 94 1.72 25.81 -42.90
N VAL A 95 1.34 25.63 -41.63
CA VAL A 95 1.04 26.73 -40.71
C VAL A 95 2.28 27.59 -40.46
N LYS A 96 3.46 26.99 -40.26
CA LYS A 96 4.71 27.76 -40.09
C LYS A 96 5.03 28.61 -41.31
N ALA A 97 4.91 28.04 -42.51
CA ALA A 97 5.13 28.79 -43.75
C ALA A 97 4.12 29.93 -43.96
N ALA A 98 2.87 29.76 -43.53
CA ALA A 98 1.84 30.80 -43.58
C ALA A 98 2.08 31.92 -42.56
N MET A 99 2.58 31.58 -41.36
CA MET A 99 3.01 32.57 -40.36
C MET A 99 4.14 33.47 -40.89
N GLU A 100 5.14 32.89 -41.56
CA GLU A 100 6.23 33.65 -42.19
C GLU A 100 5.74 34.62 -43.28
N GLN A 101 4.58 34.35 -43.86
CA GLN A 101 3.93 35.19 -44.86
C GLN A 101 2.97 36.24 -44.26
N GLY A 102 2.83 36.26 -42.92
CA GLY A 102 1.92 37.18 -42.22
C GLY A 102 0.44 36.82 -42.38
N GLU A 103 0.11 35.56 -42.70
CA GLU A 103 -1.28 35.11 -42.77
C GLU A 103 -1.90 34.92 -41.38
N ASP A 104 -3.20 35.18 -41.23
CA ASP A 104 -3.94 34.81 -40.02
C ASP A 104 -4.17 33.29 -39.97
N VAL A 105 -3.37 32.62 -39.14
CA VAL A 105 -3.42 31.17 -38.91
C VAL A 105 -4.03 30.79 -37.57
N SER A 106 -4.65 31.74 -36.85
CA SER A 106 -5.08 31.54 -35.45
C SER A 106 -6.02 30.34 -35.26
N ALA A 107 -6.95 30.12 -36.21
CA ALA A 107 -7.85 28.96 -36.20
C ALA A 107 -7.12 27.64 -36.49
N ARG A 108 -6.15 27.66 -37.42
CA ARG A 108 -5.34 26.49 -37.79
C ARG A 108 -4.42 26.06 -36.65
N LEU A 109 -3.83 27.02 -35.93
CA LEU A 109 -3.04 26.75 -34.72
C LEU A 109 -3.87 26.04 -33.64
N LYS A 110 -5.11 26.50 -33.40
CA LYS A 110 -6.02 25.86 -32.42
C LYS A 110 -6.39 24.43 -32.83
N ASP A 111 -6.70 24.22 -34.10
CA ASP A 111 -7.00 22.88 -34.63
C ASP A 111 -5.79 21.95 -34.51
N LEU A 112 -4.59 22.45 -34.86
CA LEU A 112 -3.35 21.70 -34.81
C LEU A 112 -2.96 21.30 -33.39
N LEU A 113 -3.14 22.20 -32.41
CA LEU A 113 -2.98 21.87 -30.99
C LEU A 113 -3.90 20.70 -30.58
N ALA A 114 -5.18 20.77 -30.97
CA ALA A 114 -6.14 19.72 -30.66
C ALA A 114 -5.77 18.38 -31.33
N ARG A 115 -5.21 18.40 -32.55
CA ARG A 115 -4.73 17.19 -33.24
C ARG A 115 -3.58 16.52 -32.51
N TYR A 116 -2.56 17.26 -32.07
CA TYR A 116 -1.46 16.66 -31.32
C TYR A 116 -1.88 16.13 -29.95
N GLN A 117 -2.77 16.85 -29.25
CA GLN A 117 -3.35 16.36 -28.00
C GLN A 117 -4.15 15.07 -28.20
N ALA A 118 -4.92 14.98 -29.29
CA ALA A 118 -5.66 13.79 -29.64
C ALA A 118 -4.76 12.62 -30.08
N LEU A 119 -3.69 12.89 -30.83
CA LEU A 119 -2.69 11.89 -31.21
C LEU A 119 -2.03 11.27 -29.97
N LYS A 120 -1.64 12.10 -29.00
CA LYS A 120 -1.18 11.64 -27.69
C LYS A 120 -2.24 10.76 -27.02
N ALA A 121 -3.47 11.25 -26.89
CA ALA A 121 -4.55 10.52 -26.23
C ALA A 121 -4.84 9.17 -26.90
N TYR A 122 -4.83 9.11 -28.23
CA TYR A 122 -5.02 7.87 -28.96
C TYR A 122 -3.89 6.86 -28.70
N ALA A 123 -2.63 7.30 -28.78
CA ALA A 123 -1.47 6.46 -28.50
C ALA A 123 -1.50 5.93 -27.06
N ASP A 124 -1.81 6.81 -26.11
CA ASP A 124 -2.03 6.51 -24.71
C ASP A 124 -3.17 5.48 -24.51
N ALA A 125 -4.28 5.61 -25.24
CA ALA A 125 -5.40 4.68 -25.18
C ALA A 125 -5.01 3.29 -25.70
N VAL A 126 -4.27 3.22 -26.81
CA VAL A 126 -3.76 1.96 -27.39
C VAL A 126 -2.82 1.27 -26.39
N ALA A 127 -1.87 2.01 -25.81
CA ALA A 127 -0.95 1.46 -24.82
C ALA A 127 -1.68 0.97 -23.55
N LYS A 128 -2.64 1.75 -23.04
CA LYS A 128 -3.46 1.33 -21.88
C LYS A 128 -4.31 0.12 -22.20
N LYS A 129 -4.88 0.02 -23.40
CA LYS A 129 -5.61 -1.18 -23.84
C LYS A 129 -4.71 -2.41 -23.82
N ALA A 130 -3.50 -2.32 -24.37
CA ALA A 130 -2.54 -3.41 -24.33
C ALA A 130 -2.22 -3.83 -22.88
N LYS A 131 -1.99 -2.86 -21.97
CA LYS A 131 -1.79 -3.13 -20.55
C LYS A 131 -3.00 -3.84 -19.92
N ILE A 132 -4.22 -3.41 -20.24
CA ILE A 132 -5.45 -4.05 -19.76
C ILE A 132 -5.54 -5.51 -20.25
N ASP A 133 -5.25 -5.74 -21.52
CA ASP A 133 -5.34 -7.06 -22.16
C ASP A 133 -4.31 -8.02 -21.58
N GLU A 134 -3.05 -7.58 -21.47
CA GLU A 134 -1.94 -8.36 -20.91
C GLU A 134 -2.21 -8.80 -19.46
N ASN A 135 -2.81 -7.91 -18.66
CA ASN A 135 -3.09 -8.17 -17.25
C ASN A 135 -4.48 -8.80 -17.00
N GLY A 136 -5.28 -9.02 -18.05
CA GLY A 136 -6.64 -9.56 -17.91
C GLY A 136 -7.61 -8.63 -17.17
N PHE A 137 -7.38 -7.30 -17.23
CA PHE A 137 -8.13 -6.31 -16.46
C PHE A 137 -9.47 -5.89 -17.07
N ALA A 138 -9.81 -6.37 -18.27
CA ALA A 138 -11.06 -6.01 -18.95
C ALA A 138 -12.30 -6.25 -18.08
N SER A 139 -12.31 -7.37 -17.35
CA SER A 139 -13.45 -7.79 -16.52
C SER A 139 -13.81 -6.82 -15.39
N TYR A 140 -12.88 -5.99 -14.92
CA TYR A 140 -13.16 -5.01 -13.86
C TYR A 140 -14.09 -3.87 -14.30
N ALA A 141 -14.20 -3.63 -15.61
CA ALA A 141 -15.12 -2.65 -16.18
C ALA A 141 -15.49 -3.02 -17.63
N GLN A 142 -16.02 -4.22 -17.83
CA GLN A 142 -16.18 -4.85 -19.15
C GLN A 142 -16.89 -3.96 -20.18
N ASN A 143 -18.01 -3.33 -19.82
CA ASN A 143 -18.75 -2.48 -20.76
C ASN A 143 -17.92 -1.27 -21.21
N VAL A 144 -17.25 -0.60 -20.27
CA VAL A 144 -16.38 0.56 -20.56
C VAL A 144 -15.18 0.16 -21.41
N TYR A 145 -14.61 -1.02 -21.13
CA TYR A 145 -13.54 -1.60 -21.93
C TYR A 145 -13.99 -1.89 -23.36
N ASN A 146 -15.15 -2.51 -23.55
CA ASN A 146 -15.70 -2.83 -24.86
C ASN A 146 -15.96 -1.55 -25.67
N ASP A 147 -16.58 -0.55 -25.05
CA ASP A 147 -16.87 0.74 -25.68
C ASP A 147 -15.57 1.45 -26.11
N GLY A 148 -14.58 1.53 -25.22
CA GLY A 148 -13.31 2.18 -25.53
C GLY A 148 -12.52 1.41 -26.60
N SER A 149 -12.55 0.08 -26.57
CA SER A 149 -11.92 -0.76 -27.58
C SER A 149 -12.56 -0.57 -28.96
N SER A 150 -13.89 -0.46 -29.00
CA SER A 150 -14.62 -0.15 -30.24
C SER A 150 -14.20 1.20 -30.81
N ILE A 151 -14.07 2.23 -29.97
CA ILE A 151 -13.62 3.55 -30.43
C ILE A 151 -12.18 3.47 -30.96
N ILE A 152 -11.28 2.75 -30.28
CA ILE A 152 -9.89 2.57 -30.75
C ILE A 152 -9.86 1.92 -32.14
N SER A 153 -10.66 0.87 -32.35
CA SER A 153 -10.78 0.18 -33.65
C SER A 153 -11.37 1.08 -34.73
N GLU A 154 -12.39 1.87 -34.41
CA GLU A 154 -12.98 2.83 -35.33
C GLU A 154 -11.93 3.86 -35.79
N LEU A 155 -11.21 4.47 -34.85
CA LEU A 155 -10.19 5.49 -35.12
C LEU A 155 -9.03 4.94 -35.94
N ALA A 156 -8.63 3.68 -35.72
CA ALA A 156 -7.58 3.01 -36.49
C ALA A 156 -7.92 2.90 -37.99
N SER A 157 -9.22 2.82 -38.32
CA SER A 157 -9.71 2.72 -39.70
C SER A 157 -10.06 4.06 -40.34
N SER A 158 -10.08 5.15 -39.56
CA SER A 158 -10.46 6.47 -40.05
C SER A 158 -9.44 7.05 -41.02
N LYS A 159 -9.93 7.78 -42.02
CA LYS A 159 -9.15 8.64 -42.92
C LYS A 159 -9.49 10.12 -42.73
N ASP A 160 -10.43 10.43 -41.83
CA ASP A 160 -10.72 11.78 -41.38
C ASP A 160 -10.17 11.96 -39.96
N TYR A 161 -9.31 12.96 -39.79
CA TYR A 161 -8.61 13.30 -38.55
C TYR A 161 -9.06 14.65 -37.99
N GLY A 162 -10.28 15.07 -38.32
CA GLY A 162 -10.88 16.31 -37.81
C GLY A 162 -11.36 16.23 -36.36
N SER A 163 -12.16 17.23 -35.96
CA SER A 163 -12.64 17.42 -34.58
C SER A 163 -13.29 16.19 -33.96
N ASP A 164 -14.04 15.40 -34.73
CA ASP A 164 -14.72 14.21 -34.22
C ASP A 164 -13.74 13.06 -33.93
N TRP A 165 -12.69 12.91 -34.74
CA TRP A 165 -11.58 11.99 -34.44
C TRP A 165 -10.90 12.39 -33.13
N ASN A 166 -10.64 13.69 -32.95
CA ASN A 166 -9.99 14.23 -31.75
C ASN A 166 -10.80 13.94 -30.48
N LYS A 167 -12.12 14.20 -30.50
CA LYS A 167 -13.01 13.92 -29.35
C LYS A 167 -13.06 12.44 -29.01
N LYS A 168 -13.12 11.57 -30.04
CA LYS A 168 -13.13 10.12 -29.85
C LYS A 168 -11.82 9.60 -29.27
N ALA A 169 -10.67 10.12 -29.70
CA ALA A 169 -9.37 9.75 -29.16
C ALA A 169 -9.28 10.04 -27.65
N VAL A 170 -9.69 11.24 -27.23
CA VAL A 170 -9.77 11.63 -25.81
C VAL A 170 -10.76 10.74 -25.04
N SER A 171 -11.91 10.43 -25.63
CA SER A 171 -12.90 9.53 -25.03
C SER A 171 -12.37 8.11 -24.84
N ALA A 172 -11.61 7.58 -25.79
CA ALA A 172 -10.97 6.27 -25.71
C ALA A 172 -9.95 6.22 -24.57
N ASP A 173 -9.09 7.23 -24.46
CA ASP A 173 -8.09 7.32 -23.37
C ASP A 173 -8.75 7.38 -22.00
N ALA A 174 -9.80 8.20 -21.85
CA ALA A 174 -10.56 8.31 -20.62
C ALA A 174 -11.19 6.97 -20.21
N LYS A 175 -11.74 6.22 -21.18
CA LYS A 175 -12.32 4.88 -20.94
C LYS A 175 -11.27 3.86 -20.52
N MET A 176 -10.14 3.79 -21.22
CA MET A 176 -9.06 2.87 -20.84
C MET A 176 -8.47 3.22 -19.47
N THR A 177 -8.32 4.52 -19.18
CA THR A 177 -7.90 5.00 -17.86
C THR A 177 -8.90 4.59 -16.77
N PHE A 178 -10.20 4.67 -17.04
CA PHE A 178 -11.24 4.22 -16.10
C PHE A 178 -11.12 2.73 -15.79
N VAL A 179 -10.94 1.89 -16.81
CA VAL A 179 -10.79 0.43 -16.65
C VAL A 179 -9.57 0.11 -15.79
N LEU A 180 -8.41 0.73 -16.07
CA LEU A 180 -7.20 0.56 -15.25
C LEU A 180 -7.43 0.99 -13.80
N LYS A 181 -8.04 2.16 -13.58
CA LYS A 181 -8.35 2.64 -12.21
C LYS A 181 -9.28 1.69 -11.47
N ALA A 182 -10.30 1.15 -12.14
CA ALA A 182 -11.21 0.16 -11.55
C ALA A 182 -10.47 -1.12 -11.13
N ALA A 183 -9.62 -1.65 -12.02
CA ALA A 183 -8.81 -2.83 -11.76
C ALA A 183 -7.86 -2.61 -10.57
N TYR A 184 -7.04 -1.56 -10.61
CA TYR A 184 -6.09 -1.28 -9.54
C TYR A 184 -6.76 -0.98 -8.20
N LYS A 185 -7.93 -0.33 -8.19
CA LYS A 185 -8.67 -0.11 -6.95
C LYS A 185 -9.11 -1.44 -6.33
N SER A 186 -9.63 -2.36 -7.13
CA SER A 186 -10.04 -3.68 -6.64
C SER A 186 -8.84 -4.50 -6.15
N LEU A 187 -7.74 -4.52 -6.92
CA LEU A 187 -6.50 -5.18 -6.52
C LEU A 187 -5.91 -4.60 -5.23
N ALA A 188 -5.91 -3.27 -5.07
CA ALA A 188 -5.45 -2.60 -3.86
C ALA A 188 -6.30 -3.01 -2.64
N GLN A 189 -7.63 -3.15 -2.80
CA GLN A 189 -8.51 -3.61 -1.71
C GLN A 189 -8.22 -5.07 -1.31
N ALA A 190 -8.00 -5.94 -2.29
CA ALA A 190 -7.62 -7.33 -2.05
C ALA A 190 -6.28 -7.41 -1.32
N GLU A 191 -5.27 -6.69 -1.82
CA GLU A 191 -3.93 -6.67 -1.24
C GLU A 191 -3.91 -6.06 0.17
N ARG A 192 -4.69 -4.99 0.41
CA ARG A 192 -4.90 -4.42 1.75
C ARG A 192 -5.46 -5.46 2.72
N THR A 193 -6.39 -6.28 2.28
CA THR A 193 -7.02 -7.32 3.09
C THR A 193 -5.99 -8.39 3.49
N GLU A 194 -5.16 -8.83 2.56
CA GLU A 194 -4.09 -9.78 2.83
C GLU A 194 -2.99 -9.20 3.73
N ALA A 195 -2.60 -7.94 3.52
CA ALA A 195 -1.68 -7.23 4.39
C ALA A 195 -2.22 -7.12 5.83
N PHE A 196 -3.54 -6.88 5.98
CA PHE A 196 -4.17 -6.84 7.28
C PHE A 196 -4.21 -8.22 7.96
N LYS A 197 -4.48 -9.30 7.22
CA LYS A 197 -4.38 -10.67 7.75
C LYS A 197 -2.97 -10.99 8.22
N ALA A 198 -1.96 -10.66 7.43
CA ALA A 198 -0.55 -10.85 7.81
C ALA A 198 -0.20 -10.08 9.09
N LYS A 199 -0.65 -8.83 9.20
CA LYS A 199 -0.52 -8.03 10.43
C LYS A 199 -1.15 -8.73 11.63
N ARG A 200 -2.39 -9.22 11.51
CA ARG A 200 -3.07 -9.94 12.60
C ARG A 200 -2.32 -11.20 13.04
N ASN A 201 -1.71 -11.93 12.12
CA ASN A 201 -0.87 -13.08 12.45
C ASN A 201 0.36 -12.63 13.26
N ALA A 202 1.09 -11.62 12.80
CA ALA A 202 2.22 -11.06 13.55
C ALA A 202 1.80 -10.58 14.96
N ASP A 203 0.64 -9.93 15.08
CA ASP A 203 0.08 -9.48 16.35
C ASP A 203 -0.27 -10.63 17.30
N SER A 204 -0.77 -11.75 16.77
CA SER A 204 -1.12 -12.93 17.58
C SER A 204 0.05 -13.51 18.38
N ILE A 205 1.27 -13.33 17.85
CA ILE A 205 2.51 -13.73 18.52
C ILE A 205 3.29 -12.55 19.08
N LYS A 206 2.64 -11.40 19.30
CA LYS A 206 3.22 -10.21 19.93
C LYS A 206 4.49 -9.68 19.21
N CYS A 207 4.58 -9.81 17.89
CA CYS A 207 5.68 -9.24 17.11
C CYS A 207 5.83 -7.72 17.31
N SER A 208 4.72 -7.01 17.56
CA SER A 208 4.71 -5.58 17.89
C SER A 208 5.51 -5.23 19.15
N VAL A 209 5.73 -6.19 20.04
CA VAL A 209 6.54 -6.04 21.25
C VAL A 209 7.94 -6.61 21.05
N SER A 210 8.04 -7.85 20.54
CA SER A 210 9.33 -8.56 20.44
C SER A 210 10.21 -8.13 19.26
N ARG A 211 9.63 -7.49 18.25
CA ARG A 211 10.29 -7.00 17.02
C ARG A 211 9.80 -5.61 16.64
N LYS A 212 9.66 -4.73 17.65
CA LYS A 212 9.02 -3.42 17.52
C LYS A 212 9.54 -2.58 16.35
N ALA A 213 10.86 -2.44 16.22
CA ALA A 213 11.46 -1.58 15.19
C ALA A 213 11.09 -2.02 13.77
N ASP A 214 11.13 -3.33 13.49
CA ASP A 214 10.77 -3.85 12.16
C ASP A 214 9.25 -3.86 11.95
N TYR A 215 8.49 -4.16 13.00
CA TYR A 215 7.04 -4.09 12.96
C TYR A 215 6.55 -2.68 12.60
N ASP A 216 7.12 -1.65 13.23
CA ASP A 216 6.74 -0.25 12.99
C ASP A 216 7.05 0.20 11.54
N LYS A 217 8.12 -0.32 10.91
CA LYS A 217 8.39 -0.07 9.47
C LYS A 217 7.26 -0.62 8.58
N PHE A 218 6.77 -1.81 8.86
CA PHE A 218 5.69 -2.42 8.07
C PHE A 218 4.33 -1.76 8.33
N VAL A 219 4.10 -1.27 9.55
CA VAL A 219 2.96 -0.39 9.85
C VAL A 219 3.03 0.90 9.04
N ALA A 220 4.21 1.51 8.92
CA ALA A 220 4.39 2.71 8.09
C ALA A 220 4.06 2.42 6.61
N ASN A 221 4.55 1.31 6.05
CA ASN A 221 4.17 0.89 4.69
C ASN A 221 2.65 0.72 4.55
N PHE A 222 1.99 0.05 5.50
CA PHE A 222 0.52 -0.10 5.47
C PHE A 222 -0.21 1.26 5.45
N LYS A 223 0.24 2.21 6.29
CA LYS A 223 -0.32 3.57 6.33
C LYS A 223 -0.08 4.34 5.03
N SER A 224 1.11 4.25 4.44
CA SER A 224 1.40 4.82 3.13
C SER A 224 0.52 4.21 2.03
N GLY A 225 0.22 2.91 2.14
CA GLY A 225 -0.77 2.23 1.29
C GLY A 225 -2.16 2.86 1.41
N ASP A 226 -2.65 3.06 2.65
CA ASP A 226 -3.93 3.72 2.91
C ASP A 226 -3.96 5.16 2.35
N GLN A 227 -2.87 5.93 2.52
CA GLN A 227 -2.77 7.28 1.97
C GLN A 227 -2.86 7.27 0.44
N ASN A 228 -2.06 6.44 -0.23
CA ASN A 228 -2.07 6.32 -1.69
C ASN A 228 -3.44 5.88 -2.23
N TYR A 229 -4.13 4.99 -1.51
CA TYR A 229 -5.46 4.55 -1.89
C TYR A 229 -6.48 5.69 -1.84
N VAL A 230 -6.43 6.53 -0.81
CA VAL A 230 -7.34 7.68 -0.64
C VAL A 230 -7.00 8.83 -1.58
N THR A 231 -5.73 9.06 -1.91
CA THR A 231 -5.29 10.13 -2.83
C THR A 231 -5.41 9.76 -4.31
N GLY A 232 -5.99 8.60 -4.63
CA GLY A 232 -6.24 8.20 -6.02
C GLY A 232 -5.06 7.55 -6.75
N ASN A 233 -4.07 7.05 -6.02
CA ASN A 233 -2.94 6.27 -6.53
C ASN A 233 -3.03 4.78 -6.11
N PRO A 234 -3.98 3.99 -6.64
CA PRO A 234 -4.15 2.60 -6.25
C PRO A 234 -2.97 1.70 -6.67
N GLU A 235 -2.24 2.03 -7.74
CA GLU A 235 -1.00 1.31 -8.11
C GLU A 235 0.07 1.45 -7.01
N GLY A 236 0.30 2.68 -6.54
CA GLY A 236 1.20 2.93 -5.41
C GLY A 236 0.70 2.33 -4.09
N ALA A 237 -0.61 2.21 -3.90
CA ALA A 237 -1.20 1.56 -2.74
C ALA A 237 -0.88 0.06 -2.72
N ILE A 238 -1.04 -0.64 -3.84
CA ILE A 238 -0.70 -2.07 -3.98
C ILE A 238 0.73 -2.32 -3.56
N ALA A 239 1.70 -1.56 -4.10
CA ALA A 239 3.11 -1.74 -3.78
C ALA A 239 3.41 -1.62 -2.27
N ASN A 240 2.75 -0.68 -1.58
CA ASN A 240 2.92 -0.49 -0.15
C ASN A 240 2.25 -1.58 0.68
N TYR A 241 1.05 -2.02 0.29
CA TYR A 241 0.38 -3.14 0.95
C TYR A 241 1.16 -4.45 0.76
N THR A 242 1.73 -4.72 -0.42
CA THR A 242 2.60 -5.88 -0.66
C THR A 242 3.80 -5.88 0.29
N LYS A 243 4.51 -4.75 0.39
CA LYS A 243 5.65 -4.61 1.33
C LYS A 243 5.23 -4.84 2.77
N ALA A 244 4.06 -4.33 3.18
CA ALA A 244 3.53 -4.57 4.52
C ALA A 244 3.18 -6.05 4.74
N LYS A 245 2.49 -6.68 3.79
CA LYS A 245 2.11 -8.10 3.82
C LYS A 245 3.33 -9.01 3.97
N GLU A 246 4.32 -8.83 3.12
CA GLU A 246 5.56 -9.61 3.12
C GLU A 246 6.34 -9.40 4.43
N GLY A 247 6.46 -8.15 4.89
CA GLY A 247 7.12 -7.81 6.13
C GLY A 247 6.48 -8.45 7.37
N PHE A 248 5.16 -8.31 7.52
CA PHE A 248 4.45 -8.93 8.64
C PHE A 248 4.50 -10.46 8.59
N SER A 249 4.39 -11.06 7.39
CA SER A 249 4.48 -12.51 7.22
C SER A 249 5.87 -13.04 7.58
N SER A 250 6.92 -12.32 7.20
CA SER A 250 8.31 -12.65 7.55
C SER A 250 8.56 -12.55 9.07
N LEU A 251 8.08 -11.49 9.72
CA LEU A 251 8.16 -11.37 11.18
C LEU A 251 7.44 -12.51 11.89
N TYR A 252 6.25 -12.87 11.40
CA TYR A 252 5.48 -13.97 11.96
C TYR A 252 6.25 -15.29 11.89
N ALA A 253 6.82 -15.61 10.72
CA ALA A 253 7.59 -16.83 10.52
C ALA A 253 8.82 -16.90 11.45
N GLN A 254 9.64 -15.84 11.47
CA GLN A 254 10.87 -15.78 12.27
C GLN A 254 10.59 -15.91 13.77
N VAL A 255 9.58 -15.21 14.29
CA VAL A 255 9.25 -15.26 15.73
C VAL A 255 8.60 -16.59 16.09
N SER A 256 7.79 -17.18 15.20
CA SER A 256 7.20 -18.50 15.42
C SER A 256 8.28 -19.58 15.52
N GLU A 257 9.26 -19.56 14.62
CA GLU A 257 10.39 -20.49 14.64
C GLU A 257 11.22 -20.33 15.91
N ALA A 258 11.59 -19.10 16.28
CA ALA A 258 12.35 -18.84 17.50
C ALA A 258 11.61 -19.33 18.76
N ARG A 259 10.27 -19.21 18.79
CA ARG A 259 9.45 -19.74 19.90
C ARG A 259 9.43 -21.26 19.94
N ALA A 260 9.32 -21.91 18.78
CA ALA A 260 9.37 -23.37 18.71
C ALA A 260 10.72 -23.91 19.22
N GLN A 261 11.82 -23.28 18.81
CA GLN A 261 13.17 -23.63 19.28
C GLN A 261 13.32 -23.41 20.80
N ALA A 262 12.84 -22.27 21.32
CA ALA A 262 12.87 -22.00 22.75
C ALA A 262 12.03 -23.01 23.55
N GLN A 263 10.85 -23.38 23.05
CA GLN A 263 9.99 -24.38 23.69
C GLN A 263 10.65 -25.76 23.74
N ALA A 264 11.26 -26.20 22.62
CA ALA A 264 11.99 -27.45 22.58
C ALA A 264 13.18 -27.47 23.57
N ALA A 265 13.92 -26.35 23.68
CA ALA A 265 15.00 -26.23 24.65
C ALA A 265 14.51 -26.29 26.11
N ILE A 266 13.35 -25.67 26.40
CA ILE A 266 12.72 -25.73 27.72
C ILE A 266 12.28 -27.16 28.06
N GLU A 267 11.69 -27.87 27.09
CA GLU A 267 11.25 -29.27 27.27
C GLU A 267 12.45 -30.20 27.52
N GLU A 268 13.53 -30.04 26.76
CA GLU A 268 14.77 -30.79 26.97
C GLU A 268 15.44 -30.47 28.32
N ALA A 269 15.40 -29.21 28.75
CA ALA A 269 15.89 -28.82 30.07
C ALA A 269 15.06 -29.47 31.19
N LYS A 270 13.72 -29.48 31.08
CA LYS A 270 12.83 -30.15 32.04
C LYS A 270 13.10 -31.64 32.12
N LYS A 271 13.36 -32.29 30.99
CA LYS A 271 13.70 -33.72 30.94
C LYS A 271 15.00 -34.01 31.71
N ARG A 272 16.05 -33.22 31.47
CA ARG A 272 17.33 -33.34 32.19
C ARG A 272 17.19 -33.12 33.70
N VAL A 273 16.37 -32.15 34.12
CA VAL A 273 16.06 -31.94 35.54
C VAL A 273 15.38 -33.18 36.14
N ALA A 274 14.37 -33.74 35.49
CA ALA A 274 13.68 -34.94 35.97
C ALA A 274 14.59 -36.18 36.04
N GLU A 275 15.49 -36.35 35.06
CA GLU A 275 16.50 -37.40 35.07
C GLU A 275 17.49 -37.22 36.23
N SER A 276 17.95 -35.99 36.47
CA SER A 276 18.84 -35.67 37.60
C SER A 276 18.16 -35.94 38.95
N GLU A 277 16.90 -35.54 39.11
CA GLU A 277 16.11 -35.82 40.32
C GLU A 277 15.94 -37.32 40.54
N THR A 278 15.66 -38.07 39.48
CA THR A 278 15.56 -39.53 39.54
C THR A 278 16.89 -40.15 39.96
N ASN A 279 18.00 -39.75 39.34
CA ASN A 279 19.33 -40.25 39.68
C ASN A 279 19.71 -39.94 41.13
N ALA A 280 19.40 -38.75 41.64
CA ALA A 280 19.62 -38.40 43.04
C ALA A 280 18.82 -39.29 44.00
N GLN A 281 17.53 -39.53 43.71
CA GLN A 281 16.70 -40.45 44.51
C GLN A 281 17.22 -41.89 44.50
N TRP A 282 17.80 -42.34 43.39
CA TRP A 282 18.45 -43.65 43.31
C TRP A 282 19.71 -43.68 44.17
N ALA A 283 20.56 -42.66 44.08
CA ALA A 283 21.76 -42.55 44.91
C ALA A 283 21.42 -42.56 46.42
N ASP A 284 20.39 -41.83 46.85
CA ASP A 284 19.93 -41.80 48.24
C ASP A 284 19.42 -43.18 48.72
N LYS A 285 18.80 -43.97 47.83
CA LYS A 285 18.31 -45.32 48.16
C LYS A 285 19.43 -46.36 48.21
N GLU A 286 20.36 -46.28 47.27
CA GLU A 286 21.38 -47.32 47.07
C GLU A 286 22.58 -47.13 47.99
N LYS A 287 22.88 -45.88 48.37
CA LYS A 287 23.93 -45.53 49.32
C LYS A 287 23.50 -44.37 50.23
N PRO A 288 22.51 -44.59 51.11
CA PRO A 288 22.07 -43.57 52.05
C PRO A 288 23.26 -43.11 52.89
N LEU A 289 23.34 -41.81 53.16
CA LEU A 289 24.23 -41.30 54.18
C LEU A 289 23.84 -41.99 55.49
N GLY A 290 24.75 -42.80 56.04
CA GLY A 290 24.53 -43.47 57.31
C GLY A 290 24.55 -42.47 58.47
N ASP A 291 24.22 -42.93 59.67
CA ASP A 291 24.28 -42.13 60.90
C ASP A 291 25.73 -41.93 61.41
N GLU A 292 26.74 -42.32 60.63
CA GLU A 292 28.15 -42.14 61.01
C GLU A 292 28.60 -40.68 60.75
N PRO A 293 29.37 -40.08 61.69
CA PRO A 293 29.90 -38.74 61.50
C PRO A 293 30.69 -38.64 60.20
N VAL A 294 30.33 -37.67 59.35
CA VAL A 294 31.07 -37.40 58.12
C VAL A 294 32.40 -36.76 58.52
N GLU A 295 33.51 -37.38 58.11
CA GLU A 295 34.87 -36.88 58.40
C GLU A 295 35.01 -35.42 57.96
N GLY A 296 35.28 -34.52 58.93
CA GLY A 296 35.41 -33.07 58.71
C GLY A 296 34.15 -32.23 58.94
N ILE A 297 33.00 -32.83 59.28
CA ILE A 297 31.84 -32.11 59.84
C ILE A 297 31.79 -32.43 61.32
N GLU A 298 32.23 -31.48 62.13
CA GLU A 298 32.25 -31.62 63.59
C GLU A 298 30.82 -31.49 64.17
N GLU A 299 30.59 -32.08 65.35
CA GLU A 299 29.31 -32.06 66.07
C GLU A 299 28.80 -30.62 66.25
N ALA A 300 27.50 -30.36 66.30
CA ALA A 300 26.95 -28.99 66.37
C ALA A 300 27.45 -28.14 67.56
N ASP A 301 28.09 -28.77 68.55
CA ASP A 301 28.63 -28.17 69.76
C ASP A 301 30.16 -28.04 69.78
N THR A 302 30.87 -28.42 68.71
CA THR A 302 32.31 -28.14 68.61
C THR A 302 32.56 -26.65 68.39
N GLN A 303 33.36 -26.06 69.27
CA GLN A 303 33.87 -24.70 69.12
C GLN A 303 34.53 -24.58 67.74
N LEU A 304 34.06 -23.62 66.93
CA LEU A 304 34.77 -23.19 65.72
C LEU A 304 36.24 -22.94 66.07
N LEU A 305 37.15 -23.21 65.13
CA LEU A 305 38.59 -22.96 65.19
C LEU A 305 38.91 -21.47 65.47
N GLU A 306 38.63 -21.00 66.68
CA GLU A 306 39.04 -19.70 67.22
C GLU A 306 40.47 -19.76 67.80
N ALA A 307 41.15 -20.91 67.65
CA ALA A 307 42.49 -21.16 68.17
C ALA A 307 43.54 -21.47 67.08
N ASP A 308 43.26 -21.19 65.81
CA ASP A 308 44.34 -21.09 64.82
C ASP A 308 45.13 -19.81 65.09
N ASP A 309 46.33 -19.99 65.63
CA ASP A 309 47.30 -18.92 65.82
C ASP A 309 47.87 -18.51 64.45
N PHE A 310 47.22 -17.53 63.82
CA PHE A 310 47.65 -16.92 62.56
C PHE A 310 48.88 -16.01 62.70
N THR A 311 49.49 -15.87 63.89
CA THR A 311 50.68 -15.01 64.09
C THR A 311 51.88 -15.44 63.24
N LYS A 312 51.89 -16.69 62.76
CA LYS A 312 52.92 -17.20 61.84
C LYS A 312 52.75 -16.71 60.40
N ALA A 313 51.52 -16.37 59.99
CA ALA A 313 51.23 -15.78 58.68
C ALA A 313 51.36 -14.25 58.71
N GLU A 314 51.12 -13.59 59.85
CA GLU A 314 51.30 -12.14 59.99
C GLU A 314 52.78 -11.71 60.09
N ASN A 315 53.70 -12.61 60.48
CA ASN A 315 55.13 -12.29 60.62
C ASN A 315 56.03 -12.87 59.51
N SER A 316 55.46 -13.48 58.46
CA SER A 316 56.25 -13.83 57.28
C SER A 316 56.35 -12.62 56.35
N GLU A 317 57.40 -11.81 56.53
CA GLU A 317 57.87 -10.92 55.47
C GLU A 317 58.35 -11.81 54.30
N VAL A 318 57.54 -11.87 53.25
CA VAL A 318 57.98 -12.37 51.95
C VAL A 318 58.74 -11.22 51.30
N GLU A 319 60.06 -11.33 51.21
CA GLU A 319 60.85 -10.48 50.32
C GLU A 319 60.37 -10.75 48.89
N ILE A 320 59.68 -9.76 48.32
CA ILE A 320 59.33 -9.75 46.90
C ILE A 320 60.58 -9.24 46.18
N GLU A 321 61.32 -10.12 45.51
CA GLU A 321 62.35 -9.71 44.55
C GLU A 321 61.67 -8.96 43.39
N GLU A 322 61.72 -7.62 43.42
CA GLU A 322 61.40 -6.76 42.28
C GLU A 322 62.46 -6.93 41.19
N THR A 323 62.38 -7.99 40.39
CA THR A 323 62.94 -7.98 39.03
C THR A 323 62.35 -9.11 38.20
N ILE A 324 61.36 -8.79 37.37
CA ILE A 324 61.16 -9.53 36.12
C ILE A 324 61.26 -8.52 35.00
N GLU A 325 62.35 -8.66 34.26
CA GLU A 325 62.77 -7.87 33.11
C GLU A 325 61.71 -7.84 32.00
N GLU A 326 61.52 -6.65 31.41
CA GLU A 326 60.84 -6.46 30.14
C GLU A 326 61.52 -7.28 29.03
N ALA A 327 60.77 -8.22 28.46
CA ALA A 327 61.06 -8.75 27.12
C ALA A 327 59.76 -8.74 26.30
N ALA A 328 59.50 -7.58 25.68
CA ALA A 328 58.67 -7.49 24.50
C ALA A 328 59.42 -8.08 23.30
N GLN A 329 58.80 -9.00 22.57
CA GLN A 329 59.01 -9.29 21.14
C GLN A 329 57.90 -10.25 20.70
N GLU A 330 56.86 -9.75 20.04
CA GLU A 330 56.70 -9.81 18.57
C GLU A 330 56.70 -11.25 18.02
N ALA A 331 55.51 -11.73 17.68
CA ALA A 331 55.30 -12.70 16.61
C ALA A 331 53.92 -12.47 15.98
N GLU A 332 53.97 -12.36 14.65
CA GLU A 332 52.95 -12.05 13.63
C GLU A 332 51.53 -12.60 13.82
#